data_AF-A0A8J2XW91-F1
#
_entry.id   AF-A0A8J2XW91-F1
#
_cell.length_a   1.000
_cell.length_b   1.000
_cell.length_c   1.000
_cell.angle_alpha   90.00
_cell.angle_beta   90.00
_cell.angle_gamma   90.00
#
_symmetry.space_group_name_H-M   'P 1'
#
loop_
_entity.id
_entity.type
_entity.pdbx_description
1 polymer ?
#
loop_
_entity_poly.entity_id
_entity_poly.type
_entity_poly.pdbx_seq_one_letter_code
_entity_poly.pdbx_strand_id
1 'polypeptide(L)'
;MESPRLAILAIVIVAVGLLSWGVTGHRTVGKIAEKHLTPAARAAVQELLGSETLADVSTWADEVRGQAEYRHTSPWHYINLPLGLSYDEFRQQVEGMSGENVYSALRQLEREVADPATPREKKVEALKFIVHFVGDLHQPMHVSRAEDRGGNTIQLNYKGNGTNLHSVWDGNLIDGLGLSYEQLAERVDHATPEQMSQWQKDPLVKWMWESYTISSKLYAEVDAMKSRAVGDQYYQEHIGIVEQRLEQAGIRLAGVLNSLFANEAAVSAAGSSAAVRIDVADAGAHVGENVVVSAKVYGYKAFEGLTLVNLGAAYPNQLLTVVLKGDVKDAYTGIEGKTVEATGKIILYKGKPEIVVTDAAHFVVK
;
A
#
# COMPACT_ATOMS: atom_id res chain seq x y z
N MET A 1 -0.32 -32.05 57.76
CA MET A 1 -0.99 -32.40 56.49
C MET A 1 -1.24 -31.09 55.76
N GLU A 2 -0.25 -30.63 55.01
CA GLU A 2 -0.36 -29.41 54.22
C GLU A 2 -0.77 -29.78 52.79
N SER A 3 -1.83 -29.15 52.31
CA SER A 3 -2.37 -29.27 50.97
C SER A 3 -1.42 -28.65 49.94
N PRO A 4 -1.12 -29.29 48.79
CA PRO A 4 -0.25 -28.71 47.79
C PRO A 4 -1.03 -27.66 47.00
N ARG A 5 -0.52 -26.42 46.98
CA ARG A 5 -1.01 -25.37 46.08
C ARG A 5 -0.51 -25.71 44.67
N LEU A 6 -1.45 -26.03 43.78
CA LEU A 6 -1.20 -26.19 42.35
C LEU A 6 -0.80 -24.81 41.78
N ALA A 7 0.49 -24.60 41.53
CA ALA A 7 0.96 -23.45 40.77
C ALA A 7 0.66 -23.71 39.29
N ILE A 8 -0.41 -23.10 38.77
CA ILE A 8 -0.68 -23.07 37.32
C ILE A 8 0.35 -22.13 36.71
N LEU A 9 1.42 -22.71 36.14
CA LEU A 9 2.36 -22.00 35.30
C LEU A 9 1.63 -21.66 33.99
N ALA A 10 1.18 -20.41 33.86
CA ALA A 10 0.74 -19.88 32.58
C ALA A 10 1.96 -19.79 31.64
N ILE A 11 2.14 -20.79 30.80
CA ILE A 11 3.07 -20.72 29.67
C ILE A 11 2.46 -19.72 28.69
N VAL A 12 2.91 -18.47 28.74
CA VAL A 12 2.73 -17.54 27.65
C VAL A 12 3.63 -18.05 26.52
N ILE A 13 3.05 -18.82 25.61
CA ILE A 13 3.64 -19.04 24.30
C ILE A 13 3.57 -17.69 23.61
N VAL A 14 4.66 -16.90 23.70
CA VAL A 14 4.89 -15.83 22.73
C VAL A 14 5.05 -16.58 21.41
N ALA A 15 3.98 -16.61 20.62
CA ALA A 15 4.09 -16.95 19.23
C ALA A 15 4.99 -15.87 18.63
N VAL A 16 6.28 -16.18 18.49
CA VAL A 16 7.16 -15.48 17.55
C VAL A 16 6.64 -15.93 16.18
N GLY A 17 5.51 -15.33 15.81
CA GLY A 17 4.91 -15.50 14.50
C GLY A 17 5.89 -14.96 13.48
N LEU A 18 5.83 -15.55 12.30
CA LEU A 18 6.54 -15.20 11.08
C LEU A 18 6.16 -13.78 10.59
N LEU A 19 6.16 -12.79 11.49
CA LEU A 19 6.10 -11.41 11.10
C LEU A 19 7.32 -11.19 10.25
N SER A 20 7.12 -10.76 9.01
CA SER A 20 8.17 -10.28 8.12
C SER A 20 8.85 -9.07 8.74
N TRP A 21 9.24 -8.03 7.98
CA TRP A 21 9.60 -6.77 8.63
C TRP A 21 8.63 -6.49 9.78
N GLY A 22 9.15 -6.28 10.99
CA GLY A 22 8.29 -6.02 12.14
C GLY A 22 7.39 -4.82 11.84
N VAL A 23 6.40 -4.57 12.72
CA VAL A 23 5.42 -3.48 12.54
C VAL A 23 6.06 -2.17 12.07
N THR A 24 7.20 -1.80 12.66
CA THR A 24 7.96 -0.59 12.28
C THR A 24 8.43 -0.63 10.82
N GLY A 25 9.03 -1.74 10.36
CA GLY A 25 9.56 -1.84 9.01
C GLY A 25 8.45 -1.78 7.95
N HIS A 26 7.35 -2.52 8.14
CA HIS A 26 6.19 -2.47 7.23
C HIS A 26 5.58 -1.08 7.14
N ARG A 27 5.37 -0.43 8.29
CA ARG A 27 4.84 0.93 8.33
C ARG A 27 5.77 1.93 7.66
N THR A 28 7.08 1.77 7.82
CA THR A 28 8.08 2.57 7.11
C THR A 28 7.96 2.39 5.60
N VAL A 29 7.86 1.14 5.11
CA VAL A 29 7.67 0.86 3.67
C VAL A 29 6.40 1.53 3.14
N GLY A 30 5.27 1.37 3.84
CA GLY A 30 4.02 2.03 3.49
C GLY A 30 4.15 3.56 3.45
N LYS A 31 4.81 4.14 4.46
CA LYS A 31 5.01 5.59 4.57
C LYS A 31 5.85 6.17 3.43
N ILE A 32 6.94 5.49 3.06
CA ILE A 32 7.78 5.88 1.93
C ILE A 32 6.96 5.79 0.64
N ALA A 33 6.22 4.70 0.44
CA ALA A 33 5.43 4.50 -0.77
C ALA A 33 4.42 5.62 -1.00
N GLU A 34 3.70 6.07 0.04
CA GLU A 34 2.72 7.17 -0.05
C GLU A 34 3.30 8.49 -0.57
N LYS A 35 4.53 8.81 -0.15
CA LYS A 35 5.23 10.03 -0.56
C LYS A 35 5.54 10.03 -2.06
N HIS A 36 5.72 8.84 -2.64
CA HIS A 36 6.12 8.64 -4.05
C HIS A 36 4.97 8.19 -4.97
N LEU A 37 3.73 8.19 -4.49
CA LEU A 37 2.56 7.97 -5.34
C LEU A 37 2.35 9.16 -6.29
N THR A 38 2.06 8.82 -7.54
CA THR A 38 1.45 9.75 -8.49
C THR A 38 0.06 10.20 -8.00
N PRO A 39 -0.44 11.37 -8.43
CA PRO A 39 -1.78 11.82 -8.06
C PRO A 39 -2.88 10.80 -8.35
N ALA A 40 -2.78 10.09 -9.47
CA ALA A 40 -3.72 9.04 -9.88
C ALA A 40 -3.73 7.87 -8.89
N ALA A 41 -2.56 7.30 -8.60
CA ALA A 41 -2.44 6.20 -7.65
C ALA A 41 -2.85 6.61 -6.24
N ARG A 42 -2.53 7.84 -5.83
CA ARG A 42 -2.97 8.38 -4.54
C ARG A 42 -4.50 8.43 -4.43
N ALA A 43 -5.18 8.90 -5.48
CA ALA A 43 -6.65 8.95 -5.50
C ALA A 43 -7.27 7.55 -5.45
N ALA A 44 -6.75 6.60 -6.24
CA ALA A 44 -7.25 5.21 -6.27
C ALA A 44 -7.02 4.49 -4.93
N VAL A 45 -5.83 4.65 -4.34
CA VAL A 45 -5.52 4.12 -3.00
C VAL A 45 -6.48 4.70 -1.96
N GLN A 46 -6.72 6.02 -1.98
CA GLN A 46 -7.67 6.66 -1.07
C GLN A 46 -9.10 6.18 -1.28
N GLU A 47 -9.52 5.95 -2.53
CA GLU A 47 -10.85 5.41 -2.84
C GLU A 47 -11.03 3.99 -2.27
N LEU A 48 -9.99 3.15 -2.35
CA LEU A 48 -10.03 1.77 -1.85
C LEU A 48 -9.93 1.71 -0.32
N LEU A 49 -8.97 2.41 0.28
CA LEU A 49 -8.65 2.33 1.71
C LEU A 49 -9.46 3.30 2.59
N GLY A 50 -10.11 4.30 1.99
CA GLY A 50 -10.89 5.30 2.73
C GLY A 50 -10.00 6.18 3.60
N SER A 51 -10.08 6.02 4.92
CA SER A 51 -9.28 6.78 5.88
C SER A 51 -7.99 6.10 6.32
N GLU A 52 -7.80 4.82 5.97
CA GLU A 52 -6.57 4.09 6.27
C GLU A 52 -5.44 4.51 5.30
N THR A 53 -4.23 4.66 5.83
CA THR A 53 -3.00 4.90 5.06
C THR A 53 -2.37 3.58 4.59
N LEU A 54 -1.41 3.63 3.66
CA LEU A 54 -0.60 2.45 3.32
C LEU A 54 0.17 1.94 4.53
N ALA A 55 0.62 2.83 5.43
CA ALA A 55 1.25 2.44 6.68
C ALA A 55 0.26 1.76 7.64
N ASP A 56 -1.00 2.20 7.72
CA ASP A 56 -1.99 1.56 8.59
C ASP A 56 -2.26 0.12 8.17
N VAL A 57 -2.36 -0.13 6.85
CA VAL A 57 -2.71 -1.46 6.33
C VAL A 57 -1.51 -2.38 6.11
N SER A 58 -0.28 -1.88 6.23
CA SER A 58 0.93 -2.65 5.90
C SER A 58 1.15 -3.87 6.79
N THR A 59 0.55 -3.92 7.99
CA THR A 59 0.66 -5.06 8.91
C THR A 59 -0.53 -6.02 8.85
N TRP A 60 -1.57 -5.66 8.09
CA TRP A 60 -2.86 -6.37 8.10
C TRP A 60 -2.73 -7.85 7.70
N ALA A 61 -1.90 -8.18 6.71
CA ALA A 61 -1.74 -9.57 6.26
C ALA A 61 -1.25 -10.49 7.41
N ASP A 62 -0.34 -9.99 8.24
CA ASP A 62 0.15 -10.72 9.41
C ASP A 62 -0.87 -10.79 10.55
N GLU A 63 -1.71 -9.78 10.69
CA GLU A 63 -2.78 -9.76 11.69
C GLU A 63 -3.87 -10.80 11.37
N VAL A 64 -4.14 -11.04 10.07
CA VAL A 64 -5.21 -11.96 9.64
C VAL A 64 -4.76 -13.39 9.42
N ARG A 65 -3.47 -13.66 9.15
CA ARG A 65 -2.95 -15.00 8.79
C ARG A 65 -3.38 -16.17 9.68
N GLY A 66 -3.63 -15.92 10.98
CA GLY A 66 -4.02 -16.94 11.95
C GLY A 66 -5.51 -17.32 11.88
N GLN A 67 -6.32 -16.45 11.28
CA GLN A 67 -7.75 -16.62 11.12
C GLN A 67 -8.05 -17.68 10.07
N ALA A 68 -9.10 -18.48 10.27
CA ALA A 68 -9.38 -19.66 9.45
C ALA A 68 -9.52 -19.34 7.95
N GLU A 69 -10.11 -18.17 7.62
CA GLU A 69 -10.27 -17.68 6.25
C GLU A 69 -8.93 -17.40 5.56
N TYR A 70 -7.90 -16.97 6.29
CA TYR A 70 -6.63 -16.51 5.74
C TYR A 70 -5.46 -17.47 5.95
N ARG A 71 -5.65 -18.60 6.65
CA ARG A 71 -4.56 -19.57 6.88
C ARG A 71 -3.87 -20.02 5.59
N HIS A 72 -4.62 -20.10 4.50
CA HIS A 72 -4.12 -20.47 3.19
C HIS A 72 -3.08 -19.49 2.63
N THR A 73 -3.04 -18.24 3.09
CA THR A 73 -2.08 -17.23 2.63
C THR A 73 -0.71 -17.35 3.32
N SER A 74 -0.55 -18.26 4.29
CA SER A 74 0.73 -18.43 5.01
C SER A 74 1.95 -18.62 4.11
N PRO A 75 1.89 -19.38 2.99
CA PRO A 75 3.01 -19.51 2.06
C PRO A 75 3.28 -18.24 1.23
N TRP A 76 2.33 -17.29 1.16
CA TRP A 76 2.45 -16.09 0.35
C TRP A 76 3.44 -15.06 0.91
N HIS A 77 3.93 -15.26 2.14
CA HIS A 77 4.88 -14.33 2.77
C HIS A 77 6.34 -14.58 2.36
N TYR A 78 6.67 -15.72 1.76
CA TYR A 78 8.06 -16.08 1.48
C TYR A 78 8.20 -16.93 0.23
N ILE A 79 9.46 -17.19 -0.13
CA ILE A 79 9.83 -18.21 -1.10
C ILE A 79 11.10 -18.92 -0.60
N ASN A 80 11.13 -20.24 -0.78
CA ASN A 80 12.30 -21.05 -0.42
C ASN A 80 12.99 -21.59 -1.66
N LEU A 81 14.30 -21.41 -1.73
CA LEU A 81 15.16 -21.77 -2.85
C LEU A 81 16.47 -22.39 -2.31
N PRO A 82 17.06 -23.35 -3.04
CA PRO A 82 18.40 -23.85 -2.69
C PRO A 82 19.43 -22.73 -2.80
N LEU A 83 20.50 -22.80 -2.01
CA LEU A 83 21.62 -21.86 -2.08
C LEU A 83 22.52 -22.13 -3.30
N GLY A 84 23.32 -21.14 -3.67
CA GLY A 84 24.38 -21.28 -4.68
C GLY A 84 23.93 -21.12 -6.14
N LEU A 85 22.65 -20.82 -6.37
CA LEU A 85 22.12 -20.52 -7.71
C LEU A 85 22.80 -19.29 -8.33
N SER A 86 23.11 -19.38 -9.63
CA SER A 86 23.32 -18.20 -10.48
C SER A 86 22.03 -17.42 -10.68
N TYR A 87 22.12 -16.19 -11.21
CA TYR A 87 20.93 -15.37 -11.48
C TYR A 87 19.95 -16.06 -12.44
N ASP A 88 20.45 -16.73 -13.49
CA ASP A 88 19.59 -17.40 -14.47
C ASP A 88 18.88 -18.62 -13.88
N GLU A 89 19.59 -19.41 -13.08
CA GLU A 89 18.99 -20.56 -12.37
C GLU A 89 17.97 -20.10 -11.33
N PHE A 90 18.28 -19.05 -10.57
CA PHE A 90 17.36 -18.43 -9.63
C PHE A 90 16.10 -17.96 -10.33
N ARG A 91 16.24 -17.19 -11.42
CA ARG A 91 15.11 -16.69 -12.19
C ARG A 91 14.24 -17.84 -12.71
N GLN A 92 14.86 -18.86 -13.31
CA GLN A 92 14.13 -20.01 -13.84
C GLN A 92 13.36 -20.74 -12.73
N GLN A 93 13.95 -20.90 -11.55
CA GLN A 93 13.28 -21.54 -10.42
C GLN A 93 12.13 -20.71 -9.87
N VAL A 94 12.31 -19.38 -9.69
CA VAL A 94 11.24 -18.49 -9.21
C VAL A 94 10.07 -18.47 -10.19
N GLU A 95 10.34 -18.24 -11.47
CA GLU A 95 9.31 -18.12 -12.52
C GLU A 95 8.63 -19.47 -12.81
N GLY A 96 9.35 -20.58 -12.61
CA GLY A 96 8.85 -21.94 -12.83
C GLY A 96 8.33 -22.65 -11.58
N MET A 97 8.35 -22.01 -10.40
CA MET A 97 7.97 -22.66 -9.14
C MET A 97 6.48 -23.02 -9.14
N SER A 98 6.18 -24.29 -8.94
CA SER A 98 4.81 -24.75 -8.69
C SER A 98 4.42 -24.55 -7.23
N GLY A 99 3.20 -24.10 -6.98
CA GLY A 99 2.67 -23.89 -5.64
C GLY A 99 2.61 -22.42 -5.25
N GLU A 100 1.90 -22.14 -4.16
CA GLU A 100 1.70 -20.78 -3.67
C GLU A 100 2.94 -20.27 -2.94
N ASN A 101 3.40 -19.09 -3.35
CA ASN A 101 4.49 -18.36 -2.73
C ASN A 101 4.29 -16.86 -2.97
N VAL A 102 5.14 -16.03 -2.37
CA VAL A 102 5.09 -14.58 -2.51
C VAL A 102 5.14 -14.07 -3.96
N TYR A 103 5.89 -14.73 -4.85
CA TYR A 103 5.97 -14.35 -6.26
C TYR A 103 4.66 -14.63 -6.99
N SER A 104 4.10 -15.83 -6.84
CA SER A 104 2.82 -16.17 -7.48
C SER A 104 1.67 -15.34 -6.91
N ALA A 105 1.67 -15.10 -5.60
CA ALA A 105 0.65 -14.32 -4.90
C ALA A 105 0.65 -12.86 -5.38
N LEU A 106 1.81 -12.18 -5.38
CA LEU A 106 1.86 -10.78 -5.82
C LEU A 106 1.38 -10.62 -7.26
N ARG A 107 1.77 -11.53 -8.16
CA ARG A 107 1.32 -11.52 -9.57
C ARG A 107 -0.19 -11.74 -9.70
N GLN A 108 -0.78 -12.58 -8.84
CA GLN A 108 -2.22 -12.78 -8.81
C GLN A 108 -2.94 -11.54 -8.29
N LEU A 109 -2.50 -10.98 -7.18
CA LEU A 109 -3.12 -9.82 -6.54
C LEU A 109 -3.04 -8.57 -7.42
N GLU A 110 -1.92 -8.36 -8.13
CA GLU A 110 -1.80 -7.31 -9.15
C GLU A 110 -2.87 -7.44 -10.24
N ARG A 111 -3.14 -8.67 -10.70
CA ARG A 111 -4.22 -8.92 -11.69
C ARG A 111 -5.60 -8.67 -11.09
N GLU A 112 -5.84 -9.08 -9.84
CA GLU A 112 -7.12 -8.86 -9.16
C GLU A 112 -7.42 -7.38 -8.98
N VAL A 113 -6.43 -6.57 -8.58
CA VAL A 113 -6.58 -5.10 -8.46
C VAL A 113 -6.83 -4.47 -9.83
N ALA A 114 -6.08 -4.87 -10.85
CA ALA A 114 -6.18 -4.32 -12.20
C ALA A 114 -7.47 -4.71 -12.95
N ASP A 115 -8.10 -5.84 -12.60
CA ASP A 115 -9.30 -6.32 -13.27
C ASP A 115 -10.54 -5.47 -12.87
N PRO A 116 -11.23 -4.79 -13.80
CA PRO A 116 -12.44 -4.03 -13.50
C PRO A 116 -13.62 -4.91 -13.03
N ALA A 117 -13.60 -6.22 -13.29
CA ALA A 117 -14.63 -7.15 -12.85
C ALA A 117 -14.48 -7.59 -11.38
N THR A 118 -13.30 -7.39 -10.77
CA THR A 118 -13.06 -7.75 -9.38
C THR A 118 -13.90 -6.85 -8.45
N PRO A 119 -14.71 -7.42 -7.53
CA PRO A 119 -15.46 -6.66 -6.54
C PRO A 119 -14.56 -5.77 -5.70
N ARG A 120 -15.06 -4.60 -5.30
CA ARG A 120 -14.28 -3.61 -4.55
C ARG A 120 -13.65 -4.20 -3.28
N GLU A 121 -14.39 -5.02 -2.54
CA GLU A 121 -13.91 -5.65 -1.30
C GLU A 121 -12.67 -6.53 -1.56
N LYS A 122 -12.67 -7.26 -2.68
CA LYS A 122 -11.54 -8.09 -3.10
C LYS A 122 -10.36 -7.26 -3.59
N LYS A 123 -10.60 -6.12 -4.24
CA LYS A 123 -9.53 -5.17 -4.58
C LYS A 123 -8.88 -4.56 -3.33
N VAL A 124 -9.67 -4.23 -2.30
CA VAL A 124 -9.15 -3.70 -1.03
C VAL A 124 -8.28 -4.75 -0.34
N GLU A 125 -8.79 -5.98 -0.22
CA GLU A 125 -8.03 -7.11 0.33
C GLU A 125 -6.72 -7.34 -0.44
N ALA A 126 -6.78 -7.37 -1.77
CA ALA A 126 -5.62 -7.57 -2.61
C ALA A 126 -4.60 -6.43 -2.49
N LEU A 127 -5.06 -5.18 -2.39
CA LEU A 127 -4.20 -4.03 -2.14
C LEU A 127 -3.47 -4.15 -0.80
N LYS A 128 -4.16 -4.54 0.29
CA LYS A 128 -3.53 -4.74 1.60
C LYS A 128 -2.45 -5.83 1.56
N PHE A 129 -2.70 -6.92 0.84
CA PHE A 129 -1.69 -7.96 0.62
C PHE A 129 -0.50 -7.48 -0.22
N ILE A 130 -0.72 -6.72 -1.30
CA ILE A 130 0.36 -6.15 -2.13
C ILE A 130 1.28 -5.27 -1.26
N VAL A 131 0.69 -4.38 -0.45
CA VAL A 131 1.45 -3.48 0.44
C VAL A 131 2.37 -4.28 1.36
N HIS A 132 1.85 -5.34 1.98
CA HIS A 132 2.62 -6.19 2.87
C HIS A 132 3.70 -7.00 2.14
N PHE A 133 3.32 -7.74 1.08
CA PHE A 133 4.24 -8.66 0.42
C PHE A 133 5.38 -7.97 -0.33
N VAL A 134 5.20 -6.73 -0.80
CA VAL A 134 6.33 -5.95 -1.31
C VAL A 134 7.35 -5.69 -0.20
N GLY A 135 6.90 -5.42 1.03
CA GLY A 135 7.77 -5.37 2.21
C GLY A 135 8.52 -6.70 2.43
N ASP A 136 7.79 -7.81 2.51
CA ASP A 136 8.34 -9.16 2.75
C ASP A 136 9.45 -9.50 1.75
N LEU A 137 9.22 -9.25 0.46
CA LEU A 137 10.19 -9.54 -0.58
C LEU A 137 11.53 -8.84 -0.40
N HIS A 138 11.56 -7.72 0.32
CA HIS A 138 12.76 -6.97 0.59
C HIS A 138 13.47 -7.40 1.87
N GLN A 139 12.81 -8.18 2.73
CA GLN A 139 13.44 -8.82 3.88
C GLN A 139 14.26 -10.03 3.40
N PRO A 140 15.61 -10.01 3.53
CA PRO A 140 16.47 -11.05 2.98
C PRO A 140 16.06 -12.48 3.33
N MET A 141 15.65 -12.71 4.58
CA MET A 141 15.32 -14.04 5.08
C MET A 141 13.96 -14.57 4.59
N HIS A 142 13.17 -13.77 3.87
CA HIS A 142 11.93 -14.20 3.17
C HIS A 142 12.19 -14.75 1.76
N VAL A 143 13.40 -14.55 1.22
CA VAL A 143 13.87 -15.15 -0.03
C VAL A 143 15.13 -15.95 0.27
N SER A 144 14.94 -17.14 0.81
CA SER A 144 15.99 -17.89 1.50
C SER A 144 15.79 -19.40 1.34
N ARG A 145 16.34 -20.23 2.24
CA ARG A 145 16.32 -21.70 2.08
C ARG A 145 15.33 -22.38 3.03
N ALA A 146 14.79 -23.52 2.61
CA ALA A 146 13.73 -24.23 3.34
C ALA A 146 14.24 -24.93 4.61
N GLU A 147 15.50 -25.36 4.62
CA GLU A 147 16.09 -26.26 5.61
C GLU A 147 16.04 -25.70 7.03
N ASP A 148 16.07 -24.37 7.16
CA ASP A 148 15.99 -23.65 8.44
C ASP A 148 14.79 -22.71 8.53
N ARG A 149 13.80 -22.91 7.63
CA ARG A 149 12.59 -22.08 7.54
C ARG A 149 12.95 -20.59 7.44
N GLY A 150 13.88 -20.27 6.54
CA GLY A 150 14.39 -18.91 6.37
C GLY A 150 15.06 -18.32 7.61
N GLY A 151 15.92 -19.10 8.26
CA GLY A 151 16.70 -18.67 9.43
C GLY A 151 16.00 -18.78 10.76
N ASN A 152 14.70 -19.14 10.79
CA ASN A 152 13.93 -19.28 12.03
C ASN A 152 14.52 -20.34 12.97
N THR A 153 15.15 -21.39 12.43
CA THR A 153 15.78 -22.43 13.26
C THR A 153 17.28 -22.19 13.53
N ILE A 154 17.86 -21.10 13.02
CA ILE A 154 19.24 -20.72 13.31
C ILE A 154 19.25 -19.83 14.55
N GLN A 155 19.53 -20.42 15.70
CA GLN A 155 19.55 -19.70 16.98
C GLN A 155 20.75 -18.75 17.07
N LEU A 156 20.49 -17.53 17.51
CA LEU A 156 21.47 -16.49 17.78
C LEU A 156 21.28 -15.91 19.19
N ASN A 157 22.32 -15.31 19.72
CA ASN A 157 22.25 -14.43 20.88
C ASN A 157 22.49 -13.00 20.40
N TYR A 158 21.43 -12.18 20.36
CA TYR A 158 21.52 -10.78 19.96
C TYR A 158 21.60 -9.88 21.19
N LYS A 159 22.76 -9.25 21.38
CA LYS A 159 23.06 -8.34 22.50
C LYS A 159 22.68 -8.92 23.88
N GLY A 160 22.97 -10.20 24.09
CA GLY A 160 22.69 -10.91 25.34
C GLY A 160 21.37 -11.69 25.35
N ASN A 161 20.47 -11.45 24.40
CA ASN A 161 19.14 -12.08 24.36
C ASN A 161 19.07 -13.22 23.34
N GLY A 162 18.47 -14.34 23.72
CA GLY A 162 18.23 -15.45 22.79
C GLY A 162 17.20 -15.07 21.72
N THR A 163 17.50 -15.35 20.46
CA THR A 163 16.66 -15.09 19.29
C THR A 163 17.07 -16.04 18.15
N ASN A 164 16.65 -15.76 16.91
CA ASN A 164 17.08 -16.49 15.72
C ASN A 164 17.44 -15.51 14.58
N LEU A 165 18.12 -16.01 13.54
CA LEU A 165 18.57 -15.20 12.41
C LEU A 165 17.42 -14.46 11.71
N HIS A 166 16.27 -15.09 11.54
CA HIS A 166 15.10 -14.47 10.92
C HIS A 166 14.64 -13.24 11.72
N SER A 167 14.39 -13.42 13.02
CA SER A 167 13.92 -12.35 13.90
C SER A 167 14.92 -11.20 14.07
N VAL A 168 16.23 -11.48 13.98
CA VAL A 168 17.25 -10.42 13.96
C VAL A 168 17.04 -9.48 12.77
N TRP A 169 16.78 -10.05 11.59
CA TRP A 169 16.60 -9.29 10.35
C TRP A 169 15.20 -8.70 10.19
N ASP A 170 14.15 -9.36 10.68
CA ASP A 170 12.78 -8.81 10.67
C ASP A 170 12.63 -7.57 11.54
N GLY A 171 13.20 -7.59 12.75
CA GLY A 171 12.86 -6.62 13.77
C GLY A 171 14.05 -6.12 14.60
N ASN A 172 14.91 -7.00 15.10
CA ASN A 172 15.88 -6.57 16.11
C ASN A 172 16.92 -5.55 15.62
N LEU A 173 17.28 -5.59 14.33
CA LEU A 173 18.11 -4.56 13.71
C LEU A 173 17.36 -3.23 13.56
N ILE A 174 16.07 -3.25 13.18
CA ILE A 174 15.25 -2.04 13.06
C ILE A 174 15.03 -1.41 14.44
N ASP A 175 14.62 -2.21 15.42
CA ASP A 175 14.35 -1.75 16.79
C ASP A 175 15.58 -1.13 17.44
N GLY A 176 16.79 -1.57 17.04
CA GLY A 176 18.05 -1.01 17.50
C GLY A 176 18.26 0.46 17.15
N LEU A 177 17.54 1.00 16.16
CA LEU A 177 17.55 2.43 15.83
C LEU A 177 16.76 3.27 16.84
N GLY A 178 15.77 2.67 17.52
CA GLY A 178 14.90 3.37 18.48
C GLY A 178 14.03 4.47 17.84
N LEU A 179 13.75 4.37 16.54
CA LEU A 179 12.98 5.35 15.77
C LEU A 179 11.53 4.89 15.60
N SER A 180 10.59 5.84 15.55
CA SER A 180 9.25 5.57 15.03
C SER A 180 9.32 5.26 13.53
N TYR A 181 8.28 4.64 12.96
CA TYR A 181 8.27 4.32 11.54
C TYR A 181 8.30 5.59 10.65
N GLU A 182 7.76 6.72 11.12
CA GLU A 182 7.85 8.02 10.44
C GLU A 182 9.26 8.58 10.48
N GLN A 183 9.93 8.54 11.63
CA GLN A 183 11.32 8.98 11.76
C GLN A 183 12.26 8.11 10.93
N LEU A 184 11.99 6.79 10.89
CA LEU A 184 12.73 5.86 10.07
C LEU A 184 12.51 6.12 8.58
N ALA A 185 11.26 6.37 8.15
CA ALA A 185 10.96 6.73 6.76
C ALA A 185 11.70 8.01 6.34
N GLU A 186 11.70 9.06 7.16
CA GLU A 186 12.43 10.30 6.86
C GLU A 186 13.95 10.08 6.81
N ARG A 187 14.46 9.20 7.65
CA ARG A 187 15.88 8.85 7.69
C ARG A 187 16.33 8.10 6.43
N VAL A 188 15.51 7.17 5.94
CA VAL A 188 15.92 6.26 4.85
C VAL A 188 15.44 6.71 3.48
N ASP A 189 14.49 7.62 3.33
CA ASP A 189 13.95 8.05 2.03
C ASP A 189 14.78 9.16 1.37
N HIS A 190 15.89 8.77 0.73
CA HIS A 190 16.88 9.66 0.12
C HIS A 190 17.28 9.26 -1.32
N ALA A 191 16.52 8.38 -1.96
CA ALA A 191 16.76 7.86 -3.29
C ALA A 191 16.79 8.98 -4.34
N THR A 192 17.80 8.96 -5.20
CA THR A 192 17.87 9.92 -6.31
C THR A 192 16.79 9.64 -7.35
N PRO A 193 16.40 10.61 -8.19
CA PRO A 193 15.49 10.38 -9.31
C PRO A 193 15.90 9.22 -10.22
N GLU A 194 17.21 9.03 -10.43
CA GLU A 194 17.76 7.92 -11.23
C GLU A 194 17.56 6.58 -10.52
N GLN A 195 17.83 6.51 -9.21
CA GLN A 195 17.58 5.31 -8.42
C GLN A 195 16.09 4.96 -8.39
N MET A 196 15.23 5.95 -8.16
CA MET A 196 13.78 5.74 -8.17
C MET A 196 13.30 5.22 -9.53
N SER A 197 13.74 5.84 -10.63
CA SER A 197 13.37 5.40 -11.98
C SER A 197 13.86 3.99 -12.27
N GLN A 198 15.07 3.63 -11.82
CA GLN A 198 15.62 2.29 -12.02
C GLN A 198 14.88 1.25 -11.17
N TRP A 199 14.74 1.48 -9.87
CA TRP A 199 14.13 0.52 -8.95
C TRP A 199 12.67 0.22 -9.31
N GLN A 200 11.92 1.21 -9.79
CA GLN A 200 10.54 1.03 -10.26
C GLN A 200 10.44 0.29 -11.61
N LYS A 201 11.51 0.26 -12.42
CA LYS A 201 11.57 -0.50 -13.68
C LYS A 201 12.12 -1.92 -13.52
N ASP A 202 12.84 -2.18 -12.42
CA ASP A 202 13.40 -3.51 -12.15
C ASP A 202 12.28 -4.55 -12.09
N PRO A 203 12.42 -5.71 -12.73
CA PRO A 203 11.42 -6.77 -12.66
C PRO A 203 11.37 -7.38 -11.26
N LEU A 204 10.22 -7.91 -10.86
CA LEU A 204 10.01 -8.53 -9.55
C LEU A 204 11.10 -9.54 -9.15
N VAL A 205 11.53 -10.39 -10.09
CA VAL A 205 12.58 -11.39 -9.86
C VAL A 205 13.94 -10.77 -9.50
N LYS A 206 14.22 -9.54 -9.95
CA LYS A 206 15.42 -8.79 -9.57
C LYS A 206 15.38 -8.40 -8.09
N TRP A 207 14.22 -8.00 -7.58
CA TRP A 207 14.06 -7.61 -6.17
C TRP A 207 14.31 -8.82 -5.26
N MET A 208 13.76 -9.96 -5.66
CA MET A 208 13.94 -11.24 -4.98
C MET A 208 15.39 -11.70 -5.04
N TRP A 209 16.06 -11.56 -6.20
CA TRP A 209 17.47 -11.91 -6.35
C TRP A 209 18.37 -11.11 -5.40
N GLU A 210 18.08 -9.84 -5.18
CA GLU A 210 18.82 -9.01 -4.23
C GLU A 210 18.68 -9.56 -2.81
N SER A 211 17.45 -9.86 -2.36
CA SER A 211 17.20 -10.50 -1.06
C SER A 211 17.90 -11.85 -0.93
N TYR A 212 17.83 -12.70 -1.97
CA TYR A 212 18.50 -14.00 -2.02
C TYR A 212 20.03 -13.89 -1.97
N THR A 213 20.60 -12.88 -2.63
CA THR A 213 22.05 -12.62 -2.60
C THR A 213 22.48 -12.21 -1.19
N ILE A 214 21.66 -11.41 -0.50
CA ILE A 214 21.92 -11.00 0.88
C ILE A 214 21.80 -12.22 1.79
N SER A 215 20.69 -12.96 1.76
CA SER A 215 20.48 -14.14 2.62
C SER A 215 21.58 -15.19 2.45
N SER A 216 22.04 -15.42 1.22
CA SER A 216 23.19 -16.30 0.94
C SER A 216 24.48 -15.87 1.66
N LYS A 217 24.75 -14.56 1.72
CA LYS A 217 25.90 -14.02 2.47
C LYS A 217 25.71 -14.17 3.98
N LEU A 218 24.49 -13.95 4.47
CA LEU A 218 24.16 -14.10 5.89
C LEU A 218 24.34 -15.54 6.35
N TYR A 219 23.91 -16.52 5.55
CA TYR A 219 24.17 -17.92 5.85
C TYR A 219 25.66 -18.23 5.94
N ALA A 220 26.45 -17.78 4.96
CA ALA A 220 27.89 -17.99 4.96
C ALA A 220 28.61 -17.32 6.15
N GLU A 221 28.21 -16.09 6.49
CA GLU A 221 28.73 -15.35 7.63
C GLU A 221 28.43 -16.09 8.93
N VAL A 222 27.16 -16.45 9.13
CA VAL A 222 26.69 -17.15 10.32
C VAL A 222 27.39 -18.51 10.43
N ASP A 223 27.50 -19.29 9.36
CA ASP A 223 28.21 -20.58 9.36
C ASP A 223 29.72 -20.46 9.68
N ALA A 224 30.34 -19.31 9.37
CA ALA A 224 31.73 -19.02 9.72
C ALA A 224 31.92 -18.54 11.18
N MET A 225 30.86 -18.20 11.90
CA MET A 225 30.96 -17.70 13.27
C MET A 225 31.42 -18.78 14.26
N LYS A 226 32.41 -18.44 15.10
CA LYS A 226 32.87 -19.31 16.20
C LYS A 226 31.87 -19.42 17.34
N SER A 227 31.04 -18.39 17.51
CA SER A 227 29.94 -18.35 18.48
C SER A 227 28.72 -17.72 17.84
N ARG A 228 27.52 -18.13 18.25
CA ARG A 228 26.25 -17.56 17.76
C ARG A 228 25.90 -16.20 18.39
N ALA A 229 26.88 -15.48 18.93
CA ALA A 229 26.67 -14.20 19.60
C ALA A 229 26.90 -13.04 18.62
N VAL A 230 25.85 -12.26 18.38
CA VAL A 230 25.85 -11.08 17.52
C VAL A 230 25.53 -9.84 18.35
N GLY A 231 26.39 -8.82 18.26
CA GLY A 231 26.33 -7.64 19.12
C GLY A 231 26.33 -6.34 18.32
N ASP A 232 26.88 -5.28 18.90
CA ASP A 232 26.92 -3.96 18.25
C ASP A 232 27.70 -3.96 16.93
N GLN A 233 28.76 -4.77 16.81
CA GLN A 233 29.51 -4.88 15.56
C GLN A 233 28.62 -5.41 14.42
N TYR A 234 27.92 -6.53 14.65
CA TYR A 234 26.98 -7.09 13.68
C TYR A 234 25.90 -6.07 13.31
N TYR A 235 25.37 -5.34 14.30
CA TYR A 235 24.41 -4.27 14.05
C TYR A 235 24.97 -3.18 13.11
N GLN A 236 26.16 -2.65 13.40
CA GLN A 236 26.77 -1.59 12.59
C GLN A 236 27.09 -2.04 11.16
N GLU A 237 27.50 -3.30 10.98
CA GLU A 237 27.81 -3.87 9.67
C GLU A 237 26.57 -4.07 8.79
N HIS A 238 25.41 -4.35 9.39
CA HIS A 238 24.20 -4.77 8.65
C HIS A 238 23.09 -3.73 8.60
N ILE A 239 23.06 -2.73 9.49
CA ILE A 239 21.95 -1.75 9.54
C ILE A 239 21.79 -0.97 8.24
N GLY A 240 22.91 -0.66 7.55
CA GLY A 240 22.85 0.02 6.25
C GLY A 240 22.16 -0.82 5.15
N ILE A 241 22.25 -2.15 5.23
CA ILE A 241 21.52 -3.04 4.32
C ILE A 241 20.03 -2.98 4.63
N VAL A 242 19.65 -3.02 5.91
CA VAL A 242 18.24 -2.90 6.33
C VAL A 242 17.63 -1.58 5.85
N GLU A 243 18.30 -0.45 6.09
CA GLU A 243 17.85 0.87 5.64
C GLU A 243 17.65 0.90 4.11
N GLN A 244 18.62 0.37 3.34
CA GLN A 244 18.53 0.28 1.88
C GLN A 244 17.34 -0.60 1.43
N ARG A 245 17.09 -1.74 2.10
CA ARG A 245 15.99 -2.63 1.72
C ARG A 245 14.62 -2.03 2.03
N LEU A 246 14.47 -1.30 3.13
CA LEU A 246 13.26 -0.56 3.47
C LEU A 246 12.97 0.55 2.44
N GLU A 247 13.99 1.31 2.06
CA GLU A 247 13.88 2.36 1.04
C GLU A 247 13.48 1.76 -0.32
N GLN A 248 14.20 0.73 -0.78
CA GLN A 248 13.88 0.03 -2.03
C GLN A 248 12.46 -0.52 -2.04
N ALA A 249 12.00 -1.11 -0.94
CA ALA A 249 10.64 -1.63 -0.81
C ALA A 249 9.59 -0.51 -0.96
N GLY A 250 9.79 0.62 -0.28
CA GLY A 250 8.87 1.76 -0.38
C GLY A 250 8.80 2.35 -1.78
N ILE A 251 9.95 2.57 -2.42
CA ILE A 251 10.02 3.10 -3.79
C ILE A 251 9.41 2.13 -4.80
N ARG A 252 9.65 0.83 -4.65
CA ARG A 252 9.10 -0.21 -5.54
C ARG A 252 7.61 -0.40 -5.32
N LEU A 253 7.13 -0.38 -4.08
CA LEU A 253 5.69 -0.39 -3.78
C LEU A 253 4.99 0.81 -4.45
N ALA A 254 5.57 2.01 -4.36
CA ALA A 254 5.05 3.17 -5.09
C ALA A 254 5.01 2.91 -6.61
N GLY A 255 6.07 2.32 -7.18
CA GLY A 255 6.12 1.93 -8.60
C GLY A 255 5.04 0.93 -9.02
N VAL A 256 4.78 -0.08 -8.20
CA VAL A 256 3.70 -1.07 -8.40
C VAL A 256 2.35 -0.36 -8.43
N LEU A 257 2.04 0.42 -7.39
CA LEU A 257 0.75 1.12 -7.28
C LEU A 257 0.57 2.17 -8.38
N ASN A 258 1.63 2.92 -8.71
CA ASN A 258 1.65 3.86 -9.83
C ASN A 258 1.33 3.18 -11.16
N SER A 259 1.88 1.98 -11.39
CA SER A 259 1.64 1.22 -12.61
C SER A 259 0.23 0.63 -12.67
N LEU A 260 -0.25 0.07 -11.55
CA LEU A 260 -1.61 -0.50 -11.44
C LEU A 260 -2.68 0.56 -11.73
N PHE A 261 -2.50 1.77 -11.22
CA PHE A 261 -3.48 2.85 -11.34
C PHE A 261 -3.16 3.87 -12.45
N ALA A 262 -2.10 3.65 -13.24
CA ALA A 262 -1.77 4.49 -14.40
C ALA A 262 -2.92 4.54 -15.42
N ASN A 263 -3.60 3.41 -15.63
CA ASN A 263 -4.72 3.30 -16.55
C ASN A 263 -6.07 3.65 -15.90
N GLU A 264 -6.20 3.74 -14.58
CA GLU A 264 -7.40 4.34 -13.97
C GLU A 264 -7.40 5.86 -14.19
N ALA A 265 -6.23 6.51 -14.28
CA ALA A 265 -6.13 7.86 -14.83
C ALA A 265 -6.47 7.89 -16.32
N ALA A 266 -6.02 6.92 -17.12
CA ALA A 266 -6.36 6.86 -18.53
C ALA A 266 -7.82 6.45 -18.80
N VAL A 267 -8.50 5.73 -17.92
CA VAL A 267 -9.92 5.32 -18.03
C VAL A 267 -10.83 6.30 -17.29
N SER A 268 -10.36 7.04 -16.29
CA SER A 268 -11.04 8.25 -15.82
C SER A 268 -10.87 9.42 -16.79
N ALA A 269 -9.74 9.50 -17.51
CA ALA A 269 -9.50 10.47 -18.59
C ALA A 269 -9.99 10.04 -19.98
N ALA A 270 -10.14 8.74 -20.29
CA ALA A 270 -10.70 8.22 -21.55
C ALA A 270 -12.11 7.64 -21.39
N GLY A 271 -12.57 7.44 -20.15
CA GLY A 271 -13.99 7.49 -19.75
C GLY A 271 -14.51 8.93 -19.66
N SER A 272 -13.67 9.91 -19.99
CA SER A 272 -14.13 11.08 -20.73
C SER A 272 -14.49 10.63 -22.15
N SER A 273 -15.64 9.96 -22.28
CA SER A 273 -16.49 10.36 -23.40
C SER A 273 -16.60 11.87 -23.26
N ALA A 274 -16.24 12.65 -24.29
CA ALA A 274 -16.35 14.10 -24.27
C ALA A 274 -17.64 14.47 -23.53
N ALA A 275 -17.50 15.11 -22.37
CA ALA A 275 -18.60 15.24 -21.42
C ALA A 275 -19.82 15.77 -22.16
N VAL A 276 -20.90 15.00 -22.16
CA VAL A 276 -22.07 15.31 -22.99
C VAL A 276 -22.66 16.59 -22.44
N ARG A 277 -22.84 17.58 -23.31
CA ARG A 277 -23.49 18.83 -22.91
C ARG A 277 -24.99 18.57 -22.82
N ILE A 278 -25.54 18.71 -21.62
CA ILE A 278 -26.96 18.45 -21.35
C ILE A 278 -27.65 19.72 -20.82
N ASP A 279 -28.97 19.76 -20.92
CA ASP A 279 -29.77 20.74 -20.18
C ASP A 279 -29.84 20.35 -18.70
N VAL A 280 -29.90 21.33 -17.79
CA VAL A 280 -30.00 21.06 -16.35
C VAL A 280 -31.31 20.35 -16.00
N ALA A 281 -32.37 20.51 -16.79
CA ALA A 281 -33.63 19.79 -16.63
C ALA A 281 -33.48 18.27 -16.85
N ASP A 282 -32.49 17.86 -17.64
CA ASP A 282 -32.24 16.45 -17.97
C ASP A 282 -31.27 15.79 -16.99
N ALA A 283 -30.72 16.52 -16.00
CA ALA A 283 -29.71 16.01 -15.08
C ALA A 283 -30.12 14.70 -14.37
N GLY A 284 -31.41 14.51 -14.06
CA GLY A 284 -31.92 13.28 -13.47
C GLY A 284 -31.86 12.05 -14.40
N ALA A 285 -31.88 12.25 -15.72
CA ALA A 285 -31.80 11.16 -16.70
C ALA A 285 -30.35 10.69 -16.96
N HIS A 286 -29.36 11.51 -16.63
CA HIS A 286 -27.94 11.27 -16.90
C HIS A 286 -27.14 10.84 -15.65
N VAL A 287 -27.81 10.23 -14.66
CA VAL A 287 -27.13 9.72 -13.45
C VAL A 287 -26.11 8.67 -13.84
N GLY A 288 -24.86 8.85 -13.38
CA GLY A 288 -23.73 7.98 -13.70
C GLY A 288 -22.93 8.43 -14.92
N GLU A 289 -23.38 9.42 -15.68
CA GLU A 289 -22.68 9.96 -16.86
C GLU A 289 -21.82 11.18 -16.50
N ASN A 290 -20.72 11.37 -17.23
CA ASN A 290 -19.92 12.60 -17.20
C ASN A 290 -20.52 13.64 -18.15
N VAL A 291 -20.94 14.78 -17.61
CA VAL A 291 -21.69 15.80 -18.35
C VAL A 291 -21.07 17.19 -18.21
N VAL A 292 -21.43 18.09 -19.12
CA VAL A 292 -21.26 19.53 -18.98
C VAL A 292 -22.63 20.18 -18.84
N VAL A 293 -22.90 20.81 -17.71
CA VAL A 293 -24.14 21.55 -17.46
C VAL A 293 -23.84 23.03 -17.37
N SER A 294 -24.48 23.83 -18.22
CA SER A 294 -24.40 25.30 -18.16
C SER A 294 -25.76 25.86 -17.79
N ALA A 295 -25.89 26.36 -16.56
CA ALA A 295 -27.16 26.78 -16.02
C ALA A 295 -27.03 27.94 -15.02
N LYS A 296 -28.14 28.65 -14.83
CA LYS A 296 -28.22 29.76 -13.89
C LYS A 296 -28.18 29.27 -12.45
N VAL A 297 -27.42 29.96 -11.60
CA VAL A 297 -27.37 29.76 -10.15
C VAL A 297 -28.55 30.47 -9.48
N TYR A 298 -29.29 29.73 -8.67
CA TYR A 298 -30.45 30.23 -7.91
C TYR A 298 -30.20 30.35 -6.41
N GLY A 299 -29.01 29.97 -5.95
CA GLY A 299 -28.58 30.14 -4.58
C GLY A 299 -27.41 29.22 -4.25
N TYR A 300 -26.66 29.56 -3.22
CA TYR A 300 -25.58 28.74 -2.71
C TYR A 300 -25.58 28.73 -1.19
N LYS A 301 -24.96 27.71 -0.59
CA LYS A 301 -24.78 27.60 0.85
C LYS A 301 -23.42 26.98 1.16
N ALA A 302 -22.57 27.75 1.83
CA ALA A 302 -21.29 27.29 2.32
C ALA A 302 -21.44 26.53 3.64
N PHE A 303 -20.64 25.49 3.80
CA PHE A 303 -20.50 24.65 4.99
C PHE A 303 -19.00 24.48 5.31
N GLU A 304 -18.70 23.88 6.46
CA GLU A 304 -17.32 23.47 6.75
C GLU A 304 -16.87 22.42 5.74
N GLY A 305 -15.87 22.76 4.92
CA GLY A 305 -15.25 21.86 3.94
C GLY A 305 -15.93 21.76 2.57
N LEU A 306 -17.11 22.36 2.35
CA LEU A 306 -17.79 22.34 1.05
C LEU A 306 -18.75 23.52 0.83
N THR A 307 -19.11 23.76 -0.43
CA THR A 307 -20.18 24.69 -0.80
C THR A 307 -21.18 24.01 -1.73
N LEU A 308 -22.47 24.14 -1.44
CA LEU A 308 -23.56 23.68 -2.30
C LEU A 308 -24.03 24.84 -3.19
N VAL A 309 -24.12 24.62 -4.49
CA VAL A 309 -24.61 25.59 -5.48
C VAL A 309 -25.83 24.99 -6.19
N ASN A 310 -26.97 25.67 -6.14
CA ASN A 310 -28.23 25.19 -6.72
C ASN A 310 -28.44 25.74 -8.13
N LEU A 311 -28.63 24.85 -9.09
CA LEU A 311 -28.81 25.17 -10.51
C LEU A 311 -30.24 24.89 -10.98
N GLY A 312 -30.71 25.71 -11.92
CA GLY A 312 -31.99 25.55 -12.61
C GLY A 312 -33.23 25.97 -11.80
N ALA A 313 -33.18 25.89 -10.46
CA ALA A 313 -34.18 26.45 -9.57
C ALA A 313 -33.63 26.60 -8.14
N ALA A 314 -34.32 27.39 -7.31
CA ALA A 314 -33.96 27.55 -5.90
C ALA A 314 -34.28 26.29 -5.09
N TYR A 315 -33.53 26.07 -4.01
CA TYR A 315 -33.84 25.01 -3.05
C TYR A 315 -35.26 25.19 -2.47
N PRO A 316 -36.06 24.12 -2.31
CA PRO A 316 -35.73 22.70 -2.50
C PRO A 316 -36.06 22.15 -3.89
N ASN A 317 -36.31 23.00 -4.89
CA ASN A 317 -36.75 22.55 -6.22
C ASN A 317 -35.64 22.56 -7.27
N GLN A 318 -34.38 22.71 -6.83
CA GLN A 318 -33.24 22.74 -7.73
C GLN A 318 -33.15 21.46 -8.55
N LEU A 319 -32.79 21.62 -9.83
CA LEU A 319 -32.71 20.51 -10.78
C LEU A 319 -31.37 19.78 -10.65
N LEU A 320 -30.33 20.50 -10.25
CA LEU A 320 -29.00 19.97 -9.97
C LEU A 320 -28.35 20.77 -8.84
N THR A 321 -27.64 20.07 -7.95
CA THR A 321 -26.75 20.70 -6.95
C THR A 321 -25.29 20.44 -7.31
N VAL A 322 -24.49 21.50 -7.42
CA VAL A 322 -23.02 21.38 -7.58
C VAL A 322 -22.38 21.50 -6.22
N VAL A 323 -21.58 20.51 -5.84
CA VAL A 323 -20.88 20.42 -4.55
C VAL A 323 -19.41 20.78 -4.77
N LEU A 324 -19.01 21.99 -4.39
CA LEU A 324 -17.64 22.46 -4.47
C LEU A 324 -16.86 22.00 -3.22
N LYS A 325 -15.71 21.35 -3.40
CA LYS A 325 -14.84 20.84 -2.32
C LYS A 325 -13.37 21.22 -2.57
N GLY A 326 -12.52 21.09 -1.54
CA GLY A 326 -11.09 21.37 -1.68
C GLY A 326 -10.83 22.83 -2.04
N ASP A 327 -9.93 23.08 -3.00
CA ASP A 327 -9.50 24.43 -3.38
C ASP A 327 -10.59 25.24 -4.10
N VAL A 328 -11.60 24.56 -4.67
CA VAL A 328 -12.72 25.23 -5.35
C VAL A 328 -13.88 25.57 -4.43
N LYS A 329 -13.85 25.15 -3.16
CA LYS A 329 -14.96 25.35 -2.23
C LYS A 329 -15.33 26.82 -2.04
N ASP A 330 -14.40 27.74 -2.31
CA ASP A 330 -14.53 29.19 -2.15
C ASP A 330 -14.87 29.92 -3.47
N ALA A 331 -15.04 29.18 -4.57
CA ALA A 331 -15.35 29.71 -5.91
C ALA A 331 -16.83 30.14 -6.09
N TYR A 332 -17.52 30.52 -5.02
CA TYR A 332 -18.95 30.87 -5.01
C TYR A 332 -19.23 32.37 -4.80
N THR A 333 -18.21 33.20 -4.68
CA THR A 333 -18.44 34.61 -4.36
C THR A 333 -19.10 35.34 -5.52
N GLY A 334 -20.31 35.87 -5.30
CA GLY A 334 -21.04 36.66 -6.29
C GLY A 334 -21.51 35.87 -7.52
N ILE A 335 -21.77 34.56 -7.37
CA ILE A 335 -22.27 33.70 -8.46
C ILE A 335 -23.79 33.67 -8.57
N GLU A 336 -24.52 34.14 -7.54
CA GLU A 336 -25.99 34.11 -7.55
C GLU A 336 -26.55 34.92 -8.72
N GLY A 337 -27.48 34.32 -9.47
CA GLY A 337 -28.04 34.91 -10.68
C GLY A 337 -27.16 34.82 -11.92
N LYS A 338 -25.88 34.43 -11.81
CA LYS A 338 -24.99 34.19 -12.95
C LYS A 338 -25.21 32.80 -13.54
N THR A 339 -24.73 32.63 -14.77
CA THR A 339 -24.63 31.31 -15.39
C THR A 339 -23.29 30.71 -15.00
N VAL A 340 -23.30 29.46 -14.57
CA VAL A 340 -22.08 28.69 -14.36
C VAL A 340 -22.07 27.51 -15.31
N GLU A 341 -20.88 27.02 -15.60
CA GLU A 341 -20.65 25.75 -16.28
C GLU A 341 -19.96 24.81 -15.31
N ALA A 342 -20.59 23.67 -15.04
CA ALA A 342 -20.06 22.63 -14.19
C ALA A 342 -19.86 21.35 -15.01
N THR A 343 -18.69 20.75 -14.86
CA THR A 343 -18.31 19.50 -15.54
C THR A 343 -18.08 18.40 -14.51
N GLY A 344 -18.66 17.24 -14.73
CA GLY A 344 -18.40 16.08 -13.88
C GLY A 344 -19.48 15.02 -13.96
N LYS A 345 -19.29 13.96 -13.17
CA LYS A 345 -20.22 12.83 -13.08
C LYS A 345 -21.46 13.22 -12.28
N ILE A 346 -22.65 12.97 -12.83
CA ILE A 346 -23.88 13.09 -12.04
C ILE A 346 -24.01 11.90 -11.09
N ILE A 347 -24.22 12.18 -9.81
CA ILE A 347 -24.57 11.20 -8.78
C ILE A 347 -25.93 11.55 -8.17
N LEU A 348 -26.55 10.61 -7.45
CA LEU A 348 -27.73 10.88 -6.65
C LEU A 348 -27.35 11.02 -5.17
N TYR A 349 -27.78 12.12 -4.56
CA TYR A 349 -27.71 12.32 -3.12
C TYR A 349 -29.10 12.62 -2.58
N LYS A 350 -29.57 11.77 -1.65
CA LYS A 350 -30.94 11.84 -1.08
C LYS A 350 -32.02 11.95 -2.17
N GLY A 351 -31.84 11.24 -3.28
CA GLY A 351 -32.76 11.20 -4.42
C GLY A 351 -32.68 12.41 -5.37
N LYS A 352 -31.70 13.30 -5.22
CA LYS A 352 -31.50 14.46 -6.10
C LYS A 352 -30.17 14.38 -6.87
N PRO A 353 -30.12 14.85 -8.13
CA PRO A 353 -28.88 14.92 -8.90
C PRO A 353 -27.85 15.88 -8.28
N GLU A 354 -26.60 15.45 -8.24
CA GLU A 354 -25.45 16.23 -7.79
C GLU A 354 -24.22 16.02 -8.70
N ILE A 355 -23.39 17.07 -8.86
CA ILE A 355 -22.03 16.96 -9.39
C ILE A 355 -21.06 17.42 -8.30
N VAL A 356 -20.04 16.61 -8.01
CA VAL A 356 -18.97 16.99 -7.07
C VAL A 356 -17.80 17.53 -7.86
N VAL A 357 -17.36 18.74 -7.52
CA VAL A 357 -16.22 19.41 -8.18
C VAL A 357 -15.12 19.69 -7.16
N THR A 358 -13.92 19.23 -7.47
CA THR A 358 -12.69 19.46 -6.70
C THR A 358 -11.63 20.22 -7.49
N ASP A 359 -11.78 20.36 -8.81
CA ASP A 359 -10.85 21.04 -9.72
C ASP A 359 -11.49 22.32 -10.30
N ALA A 360 -10.75 23.43 -10.27
CA ALA A 360 -11.20 24.74 -10.76
C ALA A 360 -11.50 24.73 -12.27
N ALA A 361 -10.86 23.85 -13.04
CA ALA A 361 -11.13 23.68 -14.46
C ALA A 361 -12.55 23.16 -14.75
N HIS A 362 -13.22 22.56 -13.75
CA HIS A 362 -14.53 21.95 -13.88
C HIS A 362 -15.68 22.82 -13.32
N PHE A 363 -15.39 24.06 -12.91
CA PHE A 363 -16.41 25.02 -12.49
C PHE A 363 -16.07 26.43 -12.97
N VAL A 364 -16.78 26.90 -13.99
CA VAL A 364 -16.53 28.18 -14.66
C VAL A 364 -17.73 29.10 -14.50
N VAL A 365 -17.52 30.31 -13.98
CA VAL A 365 -18.55 31.37 -13.93
C VAL A 365 -18.53 32.12 -15.27
N LYS A 366 -19.67 32.20 -15.96
CA LYS A 366 -19.83 32.89 -17.24
C LYS A 366 -20.35 34.31 -17.10
#